data_AF-A0A117KNX4-F1
#
_entry.id   AF-A0A117KNX4-F1
#
_cell.length_a   1.000
_cell.length_b   1.000
_cell.length_c   1.000
_cell.angle_alpha   90.00
_cell.angle_beta   90.00
_cell.angle_gamma   90.00
#
_symmetry.space_group_name_H-M   'P 1'
#
loop_
_entity.id
_entity.type
_entity.pdbx_description
1 polymer ?
#
loop_
_entity_poly.entity_id
_entity_poly.type
_entity_poly.pdbx_seq_one_letter_code
_entity_poly.pdbx_strand_id
1 'polypeptide(L)'
;MKKTLLILEMFLLLLGQTVYAQDVLKDFKDNLALNLARKNIKKEQIKVEKISDVKEIKGFILVRAEITLPNKKLSQFFLTNGEVVAQNFIQLATGTNILNKYMTLYFKDNFDFKKLTHLKGSGKEKNYLVEISDFQCPFCKKANAFLESKLAKAKDLDVYFLNYPLETHKKSFLLAKIFEAGLQLDKDFSSEIFSKDWSKKKDEEIVNYFAKLSGKEDKFKKLVNSKEIKNKILEQKELADKFGFTSTPAFIYNGNIIIGLDLNRLNAIFK
;
A
#
# COMPACT_ATOMS: atom_id res chain seq x y z
N MET A 1 -1.66 47.88 -20.37
CA MET A 1 -2.75 47.86 -19.37
C MET A 1 -3.48 46.51 -19.33
N LYS A 2 -4.11 46.02 -20.42
CA LYS A 2 -4.86 44.73 -20.38
C LYS A 2 -4.05 43.50 -19.92
N LYS A 3 -2.79 43.36 -20.36
CA LYS A 3 -1.91 42.24 -19.93
C LYS A 3 -1.56 42.31 -18.45
N THR A 4 -1.31 43.50 -17.91
CA THR A 4 -0.96 43.71 -16.49
C THR A 4 -2.15 43.44 -15.56
N LEU A 5 -3.37 43.80 -16.00
CA LEU A 5 -4.61 43.52 -15.27
C LEU A 5 -4.91 42.02 -15.22
N LEU A 6 -4.73 41.30 -16.33
CA LEU A 6 -4.87 39.84 -16.41
C LEU A 6 -3.87 39.09 -15.50
N ILE A 7 -2.63 39.58 -15.41
CA ILE A 7 -1.62 39.00 -14.51
C ILE A 7 -2.01 39.20 -13.05
N LEU A 8 -2.56 40.37 -12.69
CA LEU A 8 -2.99 40.68 -11.32
C LEU A 8 -4.21 39.86 -10.88
N GLU A 9 -5.21 39.70 -11.76
CA GLU A 9 -6.39 38.84 -11.49
C GLU A 9 -6.00 37.38 -11.34
N MET A 10 -5.11 36.88 -12.21
CA MET A 10 -4.59 35.51 -12.10
C MET A 10 -3.80 35.32 -10.79
N PHE A 11 -3.03 36.32 -10.37
CA PHE A 11 -2.30 36.30 -9.10
C PHE A 11 -3.23 36.32 -7.88
N LEU A 12 -4.30 37.13 -7.89
CA LEU A 12 -5.33 37.17 -6.84
C LEU A 12 -6.09 35.84 -6.72
N LEU A 13 -6.43 35.21 -7.86
CA LEU A 13 -7.07 33.89 -7.89
C LEU A 13 -6.15 32.80 -7.31
N LEU A 14 -4.86 32.83 -7.66
CA LEU A 14 -3.85 31.91 -7.11
C LEU A 14 -3.68 32.11 -5.60
N LEU A 15 -3.57 33.35 -5.12
CA LEU A 15 -3.51 33.67 -3.69
C LEU A 15 -4.75 33.18 -2.95
N GLY A 16 -5.95 33.47 -3.47
CA GLY A 16 -7.22 33.04 -2.85
C GLY A 16 -7.34 31.52 -2.74
N GLN A 17 -6.90 30.77 -3.75
CA GLN A 17 -6.86 29.31 -3.69
C GLN A 17 -5.85 28.78 -2.66
N THR A 18 -4.68 29.42 -2.54
CA THR A 18 -3.67 29.03 -1.55
C THR A 18 -4.10 29.30 -0.12
N VAL A 19 -4.74 30.43 0.16
CA VAL A 19 -5.27 30.78 1.49
C VAL A 19 -6.39 29.81 1.87
N TYR A 20 -7.36 29.60 0.99
CA TYR A 20 -8.44 28.63 1.22
C TYR A 20 -7.93 27.21 1.50
N ALA A 21 -6.94 26.73 0.73
CA ALA A 21 -6.37 25.41 0.96
C ALA A 21 -5.56 25.30 2.27
N GLN A 22 -4.91 26.38 2.70
CA GLN A 22 -4.22 26.43 3.99
C GLN A 22 -5.21 26.40 5.15
N ASP A 23 -6.33 27.10 5.03
CA ASP A 23 -7.41 27.10 6.03
C ASP A 23 -8.02 25.70 6.16
N VAL A 24 -8.36 25.05 5.04
CA VAL A 24 -8.88 23.67 5.02
C VAL A 24 -7.92 22.67 5.69
N LEU A 25 -6.62 22.76 5.42
CA LEU A 25 -5.62 21.85 5.99
C LEU A 25 -5.46 22.05 7.51
N LYS A 26 -5.47 23.31 7.94
CA LYS A 26 -5.41 23.68 9.36
C LYS A 26 -6.65 23.19 10.09
N ASP A 27 -7.84 23.47 9.56
CA ASP A 27 -9.11 23.08 10.16
C ASP A 27 -9.25 21.57 10.24
N PHE A 28 -8.86 20.84 9.19
CA PHE A 28 -8.81 19.38 9.22
C PHE A 28 -7.92 18.87 10.37
N LYS A 29 -6.70 19.42 10.52
CA LYS A 29 -5.77 19.00 11.57
C LYS A 29 -6.33 19.29 12.96
N ASP A 30 -6.89 20.47 13.17
CA ASP A 30 -7.46 20.90 14.45
C ASP A 30 -8.65 20.03 14.84
N ASN A 31 -9.59 19.82 13.91
CA ASN A 31 -10.77 18.99 14.11
C ASN A 31 -10.42 17.50 14.31
N LEU A 32 -9.45 16.98 13.55
CA LEU A 32 -8.96 15.61 13.72
C LEU A 32 -8.32 15.43 15.10
N ALA A 33 -7.52 16.40 15.57
CA ALA A 33 -6.92 16.36 16.90
C ALA A 33 -7.97 16.35 18.01
N LEU A 34 -9.02 17.18 17.90
CA LEU A 34 -10.15 17.15 18.85
C LEU A 34 -10.83 15.78 18.87
N ASN A 35 -11.08 15.18 17.70
CA ASN A 35 -11.71 13.86 17.62
C ASN A 35 -10.82 12.75 18.21
N LEU A 36 -9.50 12.84 18.07
CA LEU A 36 -8.56 11.82 18.51
C LEU A 36 -8.09 12.02 19.97
N ALA A 37 -8.30 13.19 20.56
CA ALA A 37 -8.01 13.46 21.97
C ALA A 37 -8.74 12.48 22.90
N ARG A 38 -9.98 12.06 22.54
CA ARG A 38 -10.74 11.01 23.27
C ARG A 38 -10.05 9.63 23.30
N LYS A 39 -9.03 9.43 22.46
CA LYS A 39 -8.19 8.24 22.38
C LYS A 39 -6.77 8.51 22.91
N ASN A 40 -6.55 9.59 23.65
CA ASN A 40 -5.25 10.02 24.18
C ASN A 40 -4.18 10.29 23.11
N ILE A 41 -4.59 10.71 21.91
CA ILE A 41 -3.68 11.11 20.84
C ILE A 41 -3.62 12.63 20.82
N LYS A 42 -2.43 13.19 21.00
CA LYS A 42 -2.19 14.64 21.01
C LYS A 42 -1.97 15.20 19.61
N LYS A 43 -2.22 16.50 19.44
CA LYS A 43 -2.11 17.20 18.15
C LYS A 43 -0.70 17.12 17.55
N GLU A 44 0.34 17.06 18.38
CA GLU A 44 1.75 16.98 17.95
C GLU A 44 2.08 15.62 17.32
N GLN A 45 1.29 14.58 17.63
CA GLN A 45 1.41 13.26 17.04
C GLN A 45 0.80 13.18 15.64
N ILE A 46 0.12 14.25 15.19
CA ILE A 46 -0.61 14.31 13.93
C ILE A 46 0.14 15.25 12.97
N LYS A 47 0.59 14.70 11.84
CA LYS A 47 1.06 15.45 10.69
C LYS A 47 0.02 15.34 9.58
N VAL A 48 -0.23 16.44 8.87
CA VAL A 48 -1.15 16.44 7.74
C VAL A 48 -0.47 17.16 6.59
N GLU A 49 -0.47 16.54 5.41
CA GLU A 49 -0.02 17.18 4.17
C GLU A 49 -1.18 17.25 3.17
N LYS A 50 -1.27 18.37 2.45
CA LYS A 50 -2.11 18.46 1.25
C LYS A 50 -1.42 17.68 0.14
N ILE A 51 -2.16 16.76 -0.48
CA ILE A 51 -1.67 15.98 -1.61
C ILE A 51 -2.07 16.65 -2.93
N SER A 52 -3.36 16.99 -3.08
CA SER A 52 -3.88 17.59 -4.31
C SER A 52 -5.28 18.18 -4.10
N ASP A 53 -5.69 19.03 -5.03
CA ASP A 53 -7.08 19.50 -5.13
C ASP A 53 -7.98 18.47 -5.84
N VAL A 54 -9.23 18.35 -5.38
CA VAL A 54 -10.22 17.42 -5.94
C VAL A 54 -11.14 18.18 -6.90
N LYS A 55 -11.18 17.77 -8.16
CA LYS A 55 -11.87 18.53 -9.22
C LYS A 55 -13.36 18.25 -9.26
N GLU A 56 -13.75 17.04 -8.91
CA GLU A 56 -15.12 16.54 -8.96
C GLU A 56 -15.99 17.12 -7.84
N ILE A 57 -15.37 17.58 -6.75
CA ILE A 57 -16.08 18.00 -5.53
C ILE A 57 -15.52 19.33 -5.07
N LYS A 58 -16.25 20.40 -5.34
CA LYS A 58 -15.87 21.75 -4.96
C LYS A 58 -15.63 21.84 -3.45
N GLY A 59 -14.49 22.43 -3.08
CA GLY A 59 -14.11 22.64 -1.67
C GLY A 59 -13.48 21.43 -0.98
N PHE A 60 -13.43 20.27 -1.63
CA PHE A 60 -12.70 19.11 -1.10
C PHE A 60 -11.28 19.07 -1.64
N ILE A 61 -10.35 18.65 -0.79
CA ILE A 61 -8.97 18.36 -1.14
C ILE A 61 -8.60 16.95 -0.69
N LEU A 62 -7.58 16.36 -1.31
CA LEU A 62 -6.94 15.14 -0.82
C LEU A 62 -5.86 15.53 0.17
N VAL A 63 -5.94 14.99 1.39
CA VAL A 63 -4.90 15.11 2.41
C VAL A 63 -4.39 13.73 2.82
N ARG A 64 -3.12 13.64 3.22
CA ARG A 64 -2.57 12.50 3.95
C ARG A 64 -2.34 12.91 5.39
N ALA A 65 -2.96 12.19 6.32
CA ALA A 65 -2.73 12.36 7.74
C ALA A 65 -1.86 11.22 8.25
N GLU A 66 -0.76 11.57 8.92
CA GLU A 66 0.13 10.65 9.61
C GLU A 66 -0.02 10.81 11.12
N ILE A 67 -0.34 9.71 11.80
CA ILE A 67 -0.53 9.65 13.25
C ILE A 67 0.58 8.77 13.83
N THR A 68 1.42 9.34 14.69
CA THR A 68 2.50 8.63 15.37
C THR A 68 1.99 8.06 16.70
N LEU A 69 1.88 6.73 16.80
CA LEU A 69 1.52 5.98 18.00
C LEU A 69 2.80 5.34 18.61
N PRO A 70 2.77 4.89 19.88
CA PRO A 70 3.97 4.35 20.54
C PRO A 70 4.71 3.25 19.76
N ASN A 71 3.95 2.36 19.09
CA ASN A 71 4.51 1.19 18.41
C ASN A 71 4.37 1.24 16.89
N LYS A 72 3.69 2.24 16.33
CA LYS A 72 3.44 2.31 14.88
C LYS A 72 3.10 3.72 14.41
N LYS A 73 3.31 3.97 13.12
CA LYS A 73 2.75 5.14 12.43
C LYS A 73 1.56 4.68 11.58
N LEU A 74 0.47 5.43 11.63
CA LEU A 74 -0.67 5.24 10.74
C LEU A 74 -0.64 6.38 9.72
N SER A 75 -0.67 6.06 8.44
CA SER A 75 -0.87 7.04 7.37
C SER A 75 -2.19 6.73 6.69
N GLN A 76 -3.01 7.74 6.46
CA GLN A 76 -4.32 7.57 5.82
C GLN A 76 -4.64 8.76 4.94
N PHE A 77 -5.20 8.48 3.76
CA PHE A 77 -5.70 9.49 2.85
C PHE A 77 -7.16 9.80 3.15
N PHE A 78 -7.50 11.09 3.09
CA PHE A 78 -8.86 11.59 3.28
C PHE A 78 -9.21 12.58 2.18
N LEU A 79 -10.47 12.54 1.73
CA LEU A 79 -11.08 13.68 1.06
C LEU A 79 -11.74 14.54 2.15
N THR A 80 -11.41 15.82 2.20
CA THR A 80 -11.93 16.72 3.24
C THR A 80 -12.06 18.16 2.76
N ASN A 81 -13.00 18.89 3.35
CA ASN A 81 -13.12 20.33 3.27
C ASN A 81 -12.70 21.03 4.59
N GLY A 82 -12.05 20.32 5.52
CA GLY A 82 -11.60 20.85 6.81
C GLY A 82 -12.52 20.50 7.98
N GLU A 83 -13.83 20.44 7.72
CA GLU A 83 -14.85 20.16 8.74
C GLU A 83 -15.28 18.68 8.74
N VAL A 84 -15.43 18.10 7.55
CA VAL A 84 -15.87 16.71 7.38
C VAL A 84 -14.87 15.91 6.57
N VAL A 85 -14.86 14.60 6.81
CA VAL A 85 -14.13 13.63 5.99
C VAL A 85 -15.10 12.78 5.21
N ALA A 86 -14.79 12.55 3.95
CA ALA A 86 -15.51 11.63 3.10
C ALA A 86 -14.57 10.51 2.66
N GLN A 87 -14.88 9.28 3.09
CA GLN A 87 -14.05 8.12 2.75
C GLN A 87 -14.42 7.52 1.39
N ASN A 88 -15.64 7.79 0.90
CA ASN A 88 -16.12 7.18 -0.33
C ASN A 88 -17.06 8.11 -1.09
N PHE A 89 -16.56 8.72 -2.16
CA PHE A 89 -17.39 9.34 -3.18
C PHE A 89 -17.35 8.47 -4.43
N ILE A 90 -18.51 7.99 -4.86
CA ILE A 90 -18.66 7.22 -6.10
C ILE A 90 -19.23 8.11 -7.18
N GLN A 91 -18.53 8.24 -8.30
CA GLN A 91 -19.08 8.86 -9.50
C GLN A 91 -20.07 7.90 -10.15
N LEU A 92 -21.37 8.20 -10.07
CA LEU A 92 -22.44 7.28 -10.49
C LEU A 92 -22.32 6.83 -11.96
N ALA A 93 -21.94 7.74 -12.86
CA ALA A 93 -21.82 7.44 -14.29
C ALA A 93 -20.73 6.41 -14.61
N THR A 94 -19.67 6.35 -13.79
CA THR A 94 -18.49 5.51 -14.06
C THR A 94 -18.27 4.43 -13.00
N GLY A 95 -18.98 4.49 -11.88
CA GLY A 95 -18.70 3.69 -10.68
C GLY A 95 -17.36 4.04 -10.00
N THR A 96 -16.67 5.10 -10.43
CA THR A 96 -15.32 5.41 -9.93
C THR A 96 -15.37 5.91 -8.51
N ASN A 97 -14.62 5.27 -7.61
CA ASN A 97 -14.32 5.83 -6.30
C ASN A 97 -13.28 6.95 -6.43
N ILE A 98 -13.67 8.17 -6.07
CA ILE A 98 -12.85 9.38 -6.23
C ILE A 98 -11.60 9.32 -5.34
N LEU A 99 -11.71 8.85 -4.09
CA LEU A 99 -10.54 8.68 -3.23
C LEU A 99 -9.53 7.73 -3.86
N ASN A 100 -9.98 6.57 -4.34
CA ASN A 100 -9.13 5.59 -5.03
C ASN A 100 -8.50 6.17 -6.29
N LYS A 101 -9.22 6.99 -7.07
CA LYS A 101 -8.68 7.68 -8.24
C LYS A 101 -7.51 8.60 -7.86
N TYR A 102 -7.68 9.42 -6.84
CA TYR A 102 -6.62 10.35 -6.42
C TYR A 102 -5.45 9.62 -5.74
N MET A 103 -5.72 8.58 -4.95
CA MET A 103 -4.65 7.71 -4.44
C MET A 103 -3.91 6.99 -5.57
N THR A 104 -4.61 6.56 -6.63
CA THR A 104 -4.01 5.95 -7.84
C THR A 104 -3.06 6.92 -8.52
N LEU A 105 -3.46 8.20 -8.69
CA LEU A 105 -2.60 9.24 -9.25
C LEU A 105 -1.37 9.48 -8.37
N TYR A 106 -1.58 9.66 -7.07
CA TYR A 106 -0.50 9.85 -6.10
C TYR A 106 0.48 8.67 -6.09
N PHE A 107 -0.05 7.44 -6.15
CA PHE A 107 0.74 6.22 -6.22
C PHE A 107 1.64 6.18 -7.44
N LYS A 108 1.08 6.44 -8.63
CA LYS A 108 1.83 6.39 -9.90
C LYS A 108 3.06 7.30 -9.88
N ASP A 109 2.96 8.45 -9.20
CA ASP A 109 4.03 9.45 -9.18
C ASP A 109 5.03 9.26 -8.02
N ASN A 110 4.67 8.52 -6.96
CA ASN A 110 5.42 8.50 -5.70
C ASN A 110 5.83 7.10 -5.22
N PHE A 111 5.44 6.04 -5.93
CA PHE A 111 5.69 4.68 -5.51
C PHE A 111 7.01 4.12 -6.06
N ASP A 112 7.82 3.54 -5.18
CA ASP A 112 9.15 3.04 -5.51
C ASP A 112 9.14 1.52 -5.71
N PHE A 113 9.03 1.10 -6.97
CA PHE A 113 9.04 -0.31 -7.37
C PHE A 113 10.33 -1.04 -7.02
N LYS A 114 11.47 -0.33 -6.86
CA LYS A 114 12.75 -0.96 -6.51
C LYS A 114 12.75 -1.58 -5.11
N LYS A 115 11.85 -1.11 -4.23
CA LYS A 115 11.65 -1.67 -2.90
C LYS A 115 10.85 -2.97 -2.92
N LEU A 116 10.18 -3.27 -4.02
CA LEU A 116 9.33 -4.45 -4.14
C LEU A 116 10.13 -5.70 -4.50
N THR A 117 9.47 -6.83 -4.32
CA THR A 117 9.98 -8.12 -4.76
C THR A 117 9.40 -8.42 -6.13
N HIS A 118 10.24 -8.30 -7.16
CA HIS A 118 9.86 -8.64 -8.53
C HIS A 118 9.82 -10.16 -8.70
N LEU A 119 8.67 -10.70 -9.11
CA LEU A 119 8.46 -12.15 -9.26
C LEU A 119 8.50 -12.61 -10.72
N LYS A 120 7.98 -11.80 -11.64
CA LYS A 120 7.88 -12.14 -13.05
C LYS A 120 7.79 -10.88 -13.88
N GLY A 121 8.32 -10.94 -15.10
CA GLY A 121 8.14 -9.93 -16.12
C GLY A 121 9.46 -9.32 -16.58
N SER A 122 9.34 -8.24 -17.36
CA SER A 122 10.45 -7.46 -17.87
C SER A 122 11.06 -6.50 -16.85
N GLY A 123 10.34 -6.19 -15.76
CA GLY A 123 10.73 -5.20 -14.76
C GLY A 123 10.69 -3.74 -15.27
N LYS A 124 9.94 -3.46 -16.35
CA LYS A 124 9.85 -2.12 -16.96
C LYS A 124 8.63 -1.33 -16.49
N GLU A 125 7.75 -1.95 -15.71
CA GLU A 125 6.61 -1.32 -15.05
C GLU A 125 5.61 -0.69 -16.04
N LYS A 126 5.58 -1.16 -17.29
CA LYS A 126 4.63 -0.67 -18.30
C LYS A 126 3.21 -1.18 -18.05
N ASN A 127 3.13 -2.46 -17.68
CA ASN A 127 1.92 -3.15 -17.30
C ASN A 127 2.27 -3.99 -16.09
N TYR A 128 1.73 -3.65 -14.92
CA TYR A 128 2.16 -4.25 -13.66
C TYR A 128 1.01 -4.56 -12.72
N LEU A 129 1.20 -5.61 -11.93
CA LEU A 129 0.41 -5.96 -10.77
C LEU A 129 1.31 -5.96 -9.53
N VAL A 130 1.00 -5.12 -8.55
CA VAL A 130 1.56 -5.23 -7.19
C VAL A 130 0.56 -5.96 -6.32
N GLU A 131 1.00 -7.04 -5.68
CA GLU A 131 0.27 -7.71 -4.60
C GLU A 131 0.86 -7.31 -3.25
N ILE A 132 0.07 -6.63 -2.42
CA ILE A 132 0.35 -6.38 -1.01
C ILE A 132 -0.25 -7.53 -0.21
N SER A 133 0.61 -8.38 0.35
CA SER A 133 0.18 -9.67 0.89
C SER A 133 0.81 -10.00 2.23
N ASP A 134 0.13 -10.90 2.94
CA ASP A 134 0.58 -11.50 4.19
C ASP A 134 0.40 -13.03 4.09
N PHE A 135 1.48 -13.76 4.29
CA PHE A 135 1.51 -15.22 4.17
C PHE A 135 0.65 -15.99 5.19
N GLN A 136 0.17 -15.34 6.26
CA GLN A 136 -0.79 -15.91 7.20
C GLN A 136 -2.22 -15.41 7.00
N CYS A 137 -2.45 -14.46 6.10
CA CYS A 137 -3.80 -13.94 5.85
C CYS A 137 -4.63 -14.95 5.04
N PRO A 138 -5.80 -15.40 5.54
CA PRO A 138 -6.64 -16.36 4.83
C PRO A 138 -7.14 -15.84 3.47
N PHE A 139 -7.37 -14.53 3.35
CA PHE A 139 -7.80 -13.92 2.09
C PHE A 139 -6.64 -13.79 1.09
N CYS A 140 -5.41 -13.60 1.56
CA CYS A 140 -4.22 -13.64 0.70
C CYS A 140 -4.02 -15.05 0.13
N LYS A 141 -4.18 -16.09 0.94
CA LYS A 141 -4.18 -17.49 0.46
C LYS A 141 -5.19 -17.73 -0.67
N LYS A 142 -6.42 -17.22 -0.51
CA LYS A 142 -7.46 -17.31 -1.55
C LYS A 142 -7.10 -16.51 -2.81
N ALA A 143 -6.54 -15.32 -2.65
CA ALA A 143 -6.08 -14.51 -3.77
C ALA A 143 -4.96 -15.20 -4.54
N ASN A 144 -3.95 -15.72 -3.85
CA ASN A 144 -2.82 -16.41 -4.44
C ASN A 144 -3.30 -17.61 -5.29
N ALA A 145 -4.18 -18.45 -4.74
CA ALA A 145 -4.76 -19.58 -5.48
C ALA A 145 -5.55 -19.13 -6.73
N PHE A 146 -6.28 -18.01 -6.65
CA PHE A 146 -6.97 -17.45 -7.81
C PHE A 146 -5.99 -16.92 -8.88
N LEU A 147 -4.95 -16.21 -8.44
CA LEU A 147 -3.98 -15.55 -9.30
C LEU A 147 -3.02 -16.53 -9.99
N GLU A 148 -2.67 -17.65 -9.35
CA GLU A 148 -1.70 -18.62 -9.88
C GLU A 148 -2.00 -19.04 -11.33
N SER A 149 -3.24 -19.48 -11.59
CA SER A 149 -3.68 -19.88 -12.93
C SER A 149 -3.75 -18.74 -13.95
N LYS A 150 -3.96 -17.51 -13.48
CA LYS A 150 -4.09 -16.30 -14.32
C LYS A 150 -2.72 -15.76 -14.69
N LEU A 151 -1.83 -15.63 -13.72
CA LEU A 151 -0.45 -15.17 -13.89
C LEU A 151 0.38 -16.14 -14.72
N ALA A 152 0.12 -17.44 -14.65
CA ALA A 152 0.75 -18.43 -15.53
C ALA A 152 0.46 -18.15 -17.01
N LYS A 153 -0.74 -17.66 -17.34
CA LYS A 153 -1.18 -17.36 -18.72
C LYS A 153 -0.90 -15.92 -19.16
N ALA A 154 -0.71 -15.01 -18.20
CA ALA A 154 -0.46 -13.60 -18.48
C ALA A 154 0.88 -13.42 -19.22
N LYS A 155 0.82 -12.70 -20.35
CA LYS A 155 1.97 -12.21 -21.11
C LYS A 155 2.12 -10.72 -20.84
N ASP A 156 3.36 -10.21 -20.94
CA ASP A 156 3.66 -8.78 -20.82
C ASP A 156 3.09 -8.12 -19.55
N LEU A 157 3.17 -8.83 -18.43
CA LEU A 157 2.76 -8.35 -17.11
C LEU A 157 3.91 -8.52 -16.13
N ASP A 158 4.34 -7.39 -15.55
CA ASP A 158 5.27 -7.39 -14.42
C ASP A 158 4.48 -7.67 -13.13
N VAL A 159 4.94 -8.64 -12.35
CA VAL A 159 4.32 -9.02 -11.08
C VAL A 159 5.29 -8.69 -9.97
N TYR A 160 4.82 -7.86 -9.04
CA TYR A 160 5.54 -7.46 -7.86
C TYR A 160 4.80 -7.90 -6.61
N PHE A 161 5.56 -8.27 -5.59
CA PHE A 161 5.08 -8.61 -4.28
C PHE A 161 5.61 -7.61 -3.26
N LEU A 162 4.74 -7.15 -2.38
CA LEU A 162 5.06 -6.29 -1.25
C LEU A 162 4.68 -7.05 0.01
N ASN A 163 5.69 -7.48 0.78
CA ASN A 163 5.46 -8.14 2.06
C ASN A 163 4.85 -7.15 3.04
N TYR A 164 3.64 -7.43 3.51
CA TYR A 164 2.96 -6.64 4.52
C TYR A 164 2.57 -7.52 5.72
N PRO A 165 3.56 -8.00 6.50
CA PRO A 165 3.30 -8.88 7.62
C PRO A 165 2.53 -8.15 8.72
N LEU A 166 1.30 -8.57 8.95
CA LEU A 166 0.45 -7.99 9.98
C LEU A 166 0.94 -8.43 11.36
N GLU A 167 1.02 -7.48 12.30
CA GLU A 167 1.48 -7.75 13.68
C GLU A 167 0.63 -8.80 14.41
N THR A 168 -0.64 -8.93 14.04
CA THR A 168 -1.57 -9.94 14.57
C THR A 168 -1.24 -11.35 14.10
N HIS A 169 -0.41 -11.51 13.07
CA HIS A 169 0.00 -12.78 12.49
C HIS A 169 1.43 -13.15 12.93
N LYS A 170 1.52 -13.93 14.01
CA LYS A 170 2.77 -14.22 14.74
C LYS A 170 3.93 -14.76 13.88
N LYS A 171 3.64 -15.51 12.83
CA LYS A 171 4.61 -16.09 11.89
C LYS A 171 4.79 -15.30 10.60
N SER A 172 3.96 -14.29 10.34
CA SER A 172 3.94 -13.62 9.05
C SER A 172 5.30 -13.02 8.67
N PHE A 173 5.95 -12.35 9.62
CA PHE A 173 7.29 -11.79 9.39
C PHE A 173 8.34 -12.88 9.10
N LEU A 174 8.26 -14.04 9.77
CA LEU A 174 9.15 -15.17 9.49
C LEU A 174 8.87 -15.76 8.10
N LEU A 175 7.61 -15.91 7.71
CA LEU A 175 7.23 -16.44 6.41
C LEU A 175 7.65 -15.50 5.27
N ALA A 176 7.54 -14.18 5.46
CA ALA A 176 8.08 -13.19 4.54
C ALA A 176 9.61 -13.33 4.38
N LYS A 177 10.34 -13.55 5.48
CA LYS A 177 11.79 -13.82 5.41
C LYS A 177 12.14 -15.08 4.63
N ILE A 178 11.37 -16.14 4.85
CA ILE A 178 11.52 -17.43 4.15
C ILE A 178 11.30 -17.24 2.65
N PHE A 179 10.26 -16.49 2.27
CA PHE A 179 9.96 -16.16 0.89
C PHE A 179 11.12 -15.41 0.22
N GLU A 180 11.56 -14.30 0.82
CA GLU A 180 12.69 -13.51 0.30
C GLU A 180 13.99 -14.32 0.23
N ALA A 181 14.27 -15.14 1.24
CA ALA A 181 15.47 -15.99 1.27
C ALA A 181 15.43 -17.07 0.18
N GLY A 182 14.25 -17.62 -0.09
CA GLY A 182 14.04 -18.55 -1.19
C GLY A 182 14.35 -17.91 -2.54
N LEU A 183 13.82 -16.70 -2.79
CA LEU A 183 14.03 -16.00 -4.05
C LEU A 183 15.50 -15.68 -4.32
N GLN A 184 16.29 -15.32 -3.28
CA GLN A 184 17.75 -15.15 -3.42
C GLN A 184 18.51 -16.45 -3.75
N LEU A 185 17.85 -17.60 -3.67
CA LEU A 185 18.35 -18.92 -4.05
C LEU A 185 17.63 -19.48 -5.28
N ASP A 186 16.94 -18.65 -6.04
CA ASP A 186 16.16 -19.01 -7.23
C ASP A 186 15.03 -20.02 -6.91
N LYS A 187 14.44 -19.92 -5.72
CA LYS A 187 13.32 -20.75 -5.24
C LYS A 187 12.15 -19.89 -4.79
N ASP A 188 11.08 -19.86 -5.57
CA ASP A 188 9.83 -19.28 -5.12
C ASP A 188 9.06 -20.27 -4.22
N PHE A 189 8.95 -19.94 -2.93
CA PHE A 189 8.21 -20.73 -1.96
C PHE A 189 6.80 -20.21 -1.69
N SER A 190 6.32 -19.18 -2.40
CA SER A 190 5.02 -18.53 -2.12
C SER A 190 3.86 -19.53 -2.04
N SER A 191 3.66 -20.36 -3.07
CA SER A 191 2.60 -21.38 -3.09
C SER A 191 2.73 -22.40 -1.95
N GLU A 192 3.95 -22.82 -1.62
CA GLU A 192 4.22 -23.78 -0.55
C GLU A 192 3.99 -23.17 0.85
N ILE A 193 4.30 -21.88 1.01
CA ILE A 193 3.99 -21.14 2.24
C ILE A 193 2.48 -21.03 2.40
N PHE A 194 1.75 -20.62 1.35
CA PHE A 194 0.30 -20.46 1.40
C PHE A 194 -0.46 -21.78 1.54
N SER A 195 0.08 -22.89 1.03
CA SER A 195 -0.62 -24.19 1.05
C SER A 195 -0.86 -24.71 2.47
N LYS A 196 0.00 -24.34 3.44
CA LYS A 196 0.03 -24.89 4.81
C LYS A 196 -0.35 -23.87 5.88
N ASP A 197 -0.75 -24.39 7.05
CA ASP A 197 -0.89 -23.58 8.27
C ASP A 197 0.35 -23.75 9.17
N TRP A 198 1.08 -22.65 9.35
CA TRP A 198 2.31 -22.59 10.14
C TRP A 198 2.09 -22.08 11.56
N SER A 199 0.86 -21.71 11.92
CA SER A 199 0.54 -21.00 13.17
C SER A 199 1.00 -21.72 14.44
N LYS A 200 0.90 -23.06 14.44
CA LYS A 200 1.24 -23.93 15.57
C LYS A 200 2.66 -24.47 15.55
N LYS A 201 3.42 -24.24 14.47
CA LYS A 201 4.79 -24.75 14.32
C LYS A 201 5.80 -23.86 15.03
N LYS A 202 6.88 -24.46 15.54
CA LYS A 202 8.02 -23.69 16.06
C LYS A 202 8.77 -23.04 14.90
N ASP A 203 9.33 -21.85 15.12
CA ASP A 203 10.03 -21.11 14.05
C ASP A 203 11.15 -21.93 13.42
N GLU A 204 11.92 -22.64 14.24
CA GLU A 204 13.00 -23.52 13.79
C GLU A 204 12.49 -24.66 12.90
N GLU A 205 11.33 -25.25 13.21
CA GLU A 205 10.74 -26.30 12.38
C GLU A 205 10.38 -25.78 10.99
N ILE A 206 9.82 -24.56 10.92
CA ILE A 206 9.46 -23.90 9.65
C ILE A 206 10.73 -23.61 8.86
N VAL A 207 11.74 -23.00 9.48
CA VAL A 207 13.01 -22.67 8.80
C VAL A 207 13.72 -23.93 8.31
N ASN A 208 13.80 -24.98 9.13
CA ASN A 208 14.42 -26.25 8.72
C ASN A 208 13.67 -26.92 7.56
N TYR A 209 12.34 -26.81 7.51
CA TYR A 209 11.54 -27.32 6.40
C TYR A 209 11.94 -26.66 5.07
N PHE A 210 11.93 -25.32 5.02
CA PHE A 210 12.29 -24.59 3.80
C PHE A 210 13.78 -24.62 3.48
N ALA A 211 14.65 -24.75 4.48
CA ALA A 211 16.08 -24.98 4.28
C ALA A 211 16.30 -26.24 3.45
N LYS A 212 15.65 -27.36 3.80
CA LYS A 212 15.73 -28.61 3.04
C LYS A 212 15.23 -28.44 1.60
N LEU A 213 14.07 -27.80 1.43
CA LEU A 213 13.51 -27.53 0.10
C LEU A 213 14.39 -26.62 -0.77
N SER A 214 15.20 -25.76 -0.15
CA SER A 214 16.11 -24.86 -0.88
C SER A 214 17.27 -25.60 -1.56
N GLY A 215 17.63 -26.79 -1.10
CA GLY A 215 18.82 -27.52 -1.54
C GLY A 215 20.16 -26.85 -1.12
N LYS A 216 20.12 -25.77 -0.36
CA LYS A 216 21.28 -25.01 0.14
C LYS A 216 21.07 -24.58 1.60
N GLU A 217 20.88 -25.55 2.48
CA GLU A 217 20.38 -25.35 3.85
C GLU A 217 21.11 -24.25 4.64
N ASP A 218 22.45 -24.31 4.72
CA ASP A 218 23.24 -23.35 5.50
C ASP A 218 23.14 -21.93 4.95
N LYS A 219 23.14 -21.79 3.60
CA LYS A 219 23.00 -20.49 2.95
C LYS A 219 21.59 -19.94 3.20
N PHE A 220 20.56 -20.77 3.08
CA PHE A 220 19.17 -20.38 3.36
C PHE A 220 18.98 -19.91 4.80
N LYS A 221 19.47 -20.67 5.78
CA LYS A 221 19.39 -20.31 7.21
C LYS A 221 20.09 -18.99 7.51
N LYS A 222 21.23 -18.72 6.87
CA LYS A 222 21.93 -17.42 6.98
C LYS A 222 21.09 -16.28 6.39
N LEU A 223 20.49 -16.49 5.22
CA LEU A 223 19.63 -15.49 4.57
C LEU A 223 18.40 -15.13 5.40
N VAL A 224 17.66 -16.12 5.91
CA VAL A 224 16.48 -15.88 6.77
C VAL A 224 16.80 -15.04 8.02
N ASN A 225 18.03 -15.19 8.55
CA ASN A 225 18.51 -14.45 9.71
C ASN A 225 19.21 -13.13 9.35
N SER A 226 19.35 -12.80 8.06
CA SER A 226 20.07 -11.61 7.62
C SER A 226 19.35 -10.31 7.99
N LYS A 227 20.15 -9.26 8.23
CA LYS A 227 19.63 -7.89 8.39
C LYS A 227 19.09 -7.34 7.09
N GLU A 228 19.66 -7.74 5.95
CA GLU A 228 19.25 -7.31 4.61
C GLU A 228 17.77 -7.67 4.34
N ILE A 229 17.41 -8.94 4.44
CA ILE A 229 16.03 -9.39 4.24
C ILE A 229 15.08 -8.76 5.27
N LYS A 230 15.52 -8.68 6.54
CA LYS A 230 14.76 -8.02 7.59
C LYS A 230 14.43 -6.57 7.19
N ASN A 231 15.43 -5.81 6.75
CA ASN A 231 15.27 -4.40 6.40
C ASN A 231 14.40 -4.24 5.15
N LYS A 232 14.60 -5.08 4.12
CA LYS A 232 13.75 -5.08 2.92
C LYS A 232 12.25 -5.24 3.27
N ILE A 233 11.91 -6.19 4.14
CA ILE A 233 10.51 -6.41 4.57
C ILE A 233 9.98 -5.22 5.37
N LEU A 234 10.80 -4.62 6.23
CA LEU A 234 10.40 -3.42 7.00
C LEU A 234 10.18 -2.21 6.09
N GLU A 235 11.02 -2.02 5.07
CA GLU A 235 10.88 -0.95 4.07
C GLU A 235 9.64 -1.15 3.20
N GLN A 236 9.35 -2.39 2.79
CA GLN A 236 8.11 -2.74 2.09
C GLN A 236 6.89 -2.43 2.96
N LYS A 237 6.92 -2.87 4.23
CA LYS A 237 5.85 -2.56 5.17
C LYS A 237 5.64 -1.04 5.33
N GLU A 238 6.71 -0.28 5.53
CA GLU A 238 6.65 1.18 5.66
C GLU A 238 6.12 1.84 4.37
N LEU A 239 6.50 1.32 3.20
CA LEU A 239 5.98 1.77 1.92
C LEU A 239 4.45 1.55 1.84
N ALA A 240 3.96 0.36 2.18
CA ALA A 240 2.52 0.10 2.23
C ALA A 240 1.80 0.99 3.26
N ASP A 241 2.37 1.15 4.45
CA ASP A 241 1.84 2.06 5.48
C ASP A 241 1.72 3.48 4.93
N LYS A 242 2.78 4.02 4.29
CA LYS A 242 2.80 5.36 3.68
C LYS A 242 1.64 5.57 2.70
N PHE A 243 1.31 4.55 1.90
CA PHE A 243 0.21 4.59 0.94
C PHE A 243 -1.17 4.27 1.55
N GLY A 244 -1.26 4.13 2.86
CA GLY A 244 -2.51 3.97 3.59
C GLY A 244 -3.09 2.55 3.55
N PHE A 245 -2.28 1.57 3.14
CA PHE A 245 -2.67 0.16 3.25
C PHE A 245 -2.61 -0.25 4.71
N THR A 246 -3.73 -0.75 5.24
CA THR A 246 -3.84 -1.18 6.65
C THR A 246 -4.28 -2.63 6.78
N SER A 247 -4.55 -3.31 5.67
CA SER A 247 -5.05 -4.67 5.61
C SER A 247 -4.55 -5.38 4.34
N THR A 248 -4.71 -6.70 4.33
CA THR A 248 -4.32 -7.56 3.20
C THR A 248 -5.47 -8.51 2.83
N PRO A 249 -5.54 -8.97 1.57
CA PRO A 249 -4.70 -8.53 0.46
C PRO A 249 -5.10 -7.14 -0.04
N ALA A 250 -4.18 -6.45 -0.69
CA ALA A 250 -4.49 -5.32 -1.57
C ALA A 250 -3.71 -5.46 -2.87
N PHE A 251 -4.24 -4.90 -3.94
CA PHE A 251 -3.68 -5.02 -5.28
C PHE A 251 -3.63 -3.68 -5.95
N ILE A 252 -2.62 -3.51 -6.81
CA ILE A 252 -2.44 -2.31 -7.60
C ILE A 252 -2.14 -2.73 -9.02
N TYR A 253 -3.06 -2.43 -9.93
CA TYR A 253 -2.93 -2.75 -11.35
C TYR A 253 -2.88 -1.47 -12.18
N ASN A 254 -1.71 -1.17 -12.75
CA ASN A 254 -1.46 0.07 -13.49
C ASN A 254 -1.96 1.32 -12.74
N GLY A 255 -1.69 1.34 -11.43
CA GLY A 255 -2.11 2.37 -10.49
C GLY A 255 -3.48 2.13 -9.84
N ASN A 256 -4.37 1.35 -10.46
CA ASN A 256 -5.72 1.11 -9.92
C ASN A 256 -5.68 0.24 -8.67
N ILE A 257 -6.16 0.78 -7.55
CA ILE A 257 -6.16 0.09 -6.26
C ILE A 257 -7.42 -0.77 -6.07
N ILE A 258 -7.21 -2.01 -5.62
CA ILE A 258 -8.24 -2.96 -5.17
C ILE A 258 -7.89 -3.36 -3.73
N ILE A 259 -8.73 -3.00 -2.77
CA ILE A 259 -8.54 -3.35 -1.35
C ILE A 259 -9.38 -4.57 -1.03
N GLY A 260 -8.77 -5.56 -0.37
CA GLY A 260 -9.41 -6.82 -0.02
C GLY A 260 -9.51 -7.78 -1.21
N LEU A 261 -10.19 -8.89 -0.98
CA LEU A 261 -10.40 -9.94 -1.98
C LEU A 261 -11.65 -9.64 -2.82
N ASP A 262 -11.47 -8.97 -3.95
CA ASP A 262 -12.51 -8.77 -4.98
C ASP A 262 -12.15 -9.56 -6.25
N LEU A 263 -12.66 -10.79 -6.34
CA LEU A 263 -12.37 -11.68 -7.47
C LEU A 263 -12.89 -11.15 -8.81
N ASN A 264 -13.97 -10.35 -8.81
CA ASN A 264 -14.52 -9.80 -10.05
C ASN A 264 -13.59 -8.74 -10.62
N ARG A 265 -13.14 -7.79 -9.79
CA ARG A 265 -12.17 -6.77 -10.19
C ARG A 265 -10.82 -7.37 -10.52
N LEU A 266 -10.36 -8.39 -9.79
CA LEU A 266 -9.13 -9.10 -10.12
C LEU A 266 -9.23 -9.87 -11.43
N ASN A 267 -10.36 -10.53 -11.71
CA ASN A 267 -10.54 -11.23 -12.98
C ASN A 267 -10.57 -10.26 -14.18
N ALA A 268 -11.07 -9.03 -13.98
CA ALA A 268 -11.10 -8.00 -15.02
C ALA A 268 -9.71 -7.52 -15.46
N ILE A 269 -8.66 -7.75 -14.65
CA ILE A 269 -7.26 -7.44 -15.00
C ILE A 269 -6.75 -8.30 -16.17
N PHE A 270 -7.28 -9.52 -16.29
CA PHE A 270 -6.81 -10.55 -17.23
C PHE A 270 -7.71 -10.73 -18.45
N LYS A 271 -8.65 -9.81 -18.67
CA LYS A 271 -9.52 -9.78 -19.86
C LYS A 271 -9.02 -8.72 -20.82
#